data_AF-A0A9D4BEU9-F1
#
_entry.id   AF-A0A9D4BEU9-F1
#
_cell.length_a   1.000
_cell.length_b   1.000
_cell.length_c   1.000
_cell.angle_alpha   90.00
_cell.angle_beta   90.00
_cell.angle_gamma   90.00
#
_symmetry.space_group_name_H-M   'P 1'
#
loop_
_entity.id
_entity.type
_entity.pdbx_description
1 polymer ?
#
loop_
_entity_poly.entity_id
_entity_poly.type
_entity_poly.pdbx_seq_one_letter_code
_entity_poly.pdbx_strand_id
1 'polypeptide(L)'
;MSTASNSGVEKSTNRLNVEVQRVSSFKTVKRPVIKKRNEDKVFKLFSGPSKPKYNGLTLDVLQSLTPFKNGVDLVKQESRDLLLNCIKLHPSVHEVFFPEVKKDLRITDEDLRGFPIHSLAVAVICEAISKGDDPYKFYCMIEKNNLENVLTELYTNVHWKKLGFSMYCALYPSVVRDARTNISLQDFIDDDGPEWAERIIERMTEPSWTMGWVQKIVRGHVTEEEYNMAMNTLFVKLHMLDPQSVIPTFHLLNHIRALPECNLELATRDYLGGPLDAVALSAHARTAVTKETMPSNGTSRMSLDKIEVFYGIDVDEFIMTEARKVGVWNGRRPDNKRTSDLQDRCSVM
;
A
#
# COMPACT_ATOMS: atom_id res chain seq x y z
N MET A 1 15.47 -6.21 -93.38
CA MET A 1 16.69 -6.92 -92.92
C MET A 1 17.25 -6.11 -91.76
N SER A 2 17.54 -6.56 -90.55
CA SER A 2 17.57 -7.84 -89.83
C SER A 2 17.66 -7.41 -88.36
N THR A 3 16.68 -7.68 -87.48
CA THR A 3 16.67 -8.78 -86.48
C THR A 3 17.98 -9.06 -85.71
N ALA A 4 17.78 -9.26 -84.39
CA ALA A 4 18.58 -9.98 -83.39
C ALA A 4 19.66 -9.15 -82.64
N SER A 5 19.87 -9.25 -81.32
CA SER A 5 19.30 -10.14 -80.29
C SER A 5 19.86 -9.84 -78.89
N ASN A 6 19.05 -10.15 -77.86
CA ASN A 6 19.37 -10.80 -76.56
C ASN A 6 20.28 -10.11 -75.53
N SER A 7 20.07 -10.25 -74.22
CA SER A 7 19.00 -10.89 -73.42
C SER A 7 19.29 -10.57 -71.95
N GLY A 8 18.34 -9.92 -71.27
CA GLY A 8 18.39 -9.66 -69.83
C GLY A 8 17.78 -10.80 -69.03
N VAL A 9 18.61 -11.36 -68.15
CA VAL A 9 18.37 -11.79 -66.76
C VAL A 9 16.99 -12.41 -66.42
N GLU A 10 17.06 -13.73 -66.29
CA GLU A 10 16.48 -14.63 -65.28
C GLU A 10 15.14 -14.29 -64.58
N LYS A 11 14.22 -15.23 -64.82
CA LYS A 11 12.93 -15.45 -64.17
C LYS A 11 13.08 -15.72 -62.67
N SER A 12 12.27 -15.05 -61.85
CA SER A 12 11.88 -15.54 -60.53
C SER A 12 10.35 -15.61 -60.46
N THR A 13 9.85 -16.79 -60.14
CA THR A 13 8.44 -17.17 -60.13
C THR A 13 7.93 -17.23 -58.69
N ASN A 14 6.78 -16.59 -58.45
CA ASN A 14 5.64 -17.10 -57.68
C ASN A 14 5.90 -17.75 -56.30
N ARG A 15 5.53 -17.07 -55.21
CA ARG A 15 4.24 -17.30 -54.49
C ARG A 15 4.18 -16.51 -53.19
N LEU A 16 3.05 -15.83 -53.01
CA LEU A 16 2.54 -15.26 -51.77
C LEU A 16 2.40 -16.34 -50.70
N ASN A 17 2.85 -16.05 -49.48
CA ASN A 17 2.22 -16.56 -48.26
C ASN A 17 2.46 -15.59 -47.10
N VAL A 18 1.35 -15.24 -46.47
CA VAL A 18 1.22 -14.41 -45.28
C VAL A 18 1.77 -15.19 -44.09
N GLU A 19 2.78 -14.65 -43.40
CA GLU A 19 3.32 -15.25 -42.19
C GLU A 19 2.94 -14.39 -40.97
N VAL A 20 1.94 -14.89 -40.24
CA VAL A 20 1.58 -14.49 -38.88
C VAL A 20 2.62 -15.10 -37.94
N GLN A 21 3.58 -14.31 -37.47
CA GLN A 21 4.51 -14.76 -36.43
C GLN A 21 3.94 -14.54 -35.03
N ARG A 22 3.47 -15.65 -34.46
CA ARG A 22 3.37 -15.90 -33.01
C ARG A 22 4.74 -15.69 -32.37
N VAL A 23 4.85 -14.82 -31.37
CA VAL A 23 5.98 -14.82 -30.44
C VAL A 23 5.54 -15.51 -29.15
N SER A 24 5.72 -16.83 -29.11
CA SER A 24 5.82 -17.59 -27.86
C SER A 24 7.27 -18.01 -27.68
N SER A 25 7.90 -17.61 -26.58
CA SER A 25 9.02 -18.36 -25.97
C SER A 25 9.44 -17.71 -24.65
N PHE A 26 8.75 -18.06 -23.56
CA PHE A 26 9.32 -17.96 -22.23
C PHE A 26 10.42 -19.03 -22.10
N LYS A 27 11.68 -18.59 -22.09
CA LYS A 27 12.82 -19.46 -21.76
C LYS A 27 12.75 -19.81 -20.27
N THR A 28 12.51 -21.10 -20.00
CA THR A 28 12.73 -21.74 -18.70
C THR A 28 14.19 -21.62 -18.28
N VAL A 29 14.46 -20.83 -17.23
CA VAL A 29 15.77 -20.83 -16.55
C VAL A 29 15.76 -21.92 -15.49
N LYS A 30 16.59 -22.96 -15.70
CA LYS A 30 16.85 -24.02 -14.71
C LYS A 30 17.61 -23.42 -13.52
N ARG A 31 17.03 -23.49 -12.31
CA ARG A 31 17.73 -23.16 -11.06
C ARG A 31 18.62 -24.34 -10.62
N PRO A 32 19.80 -24.10 -10.03
CA PRO A 32 20.64 -25.17 -9.51
C PRO A 32 20.11 -25.70 -8.17
N VAL A 33 20.22 -27.01 -7.99
CA VAL A 33 19.93 -27.73 -6.75
C VAL A 33 21.04 -27.44 -5.74
N ILE A 34 20.71 -26.76 -4.64
CA ILE A 34 21.62 -26.59 -3.49
C ILE A 34 21.24 -27.61 -2.42
N LYS A 35 22.22 -28.43 -2.04
CA LYS A 35 22.14 -29.48 -1.01
C LYS A 35 21.94 -28.86 0.37
N LYS A 36 21.07 -29.49 1.17
CA LYS A 36 20.87 -29.24 2.61
C LYS A 36 22.19 -29.22 3.39
N ARG A 37 22.34 -28.23 4.27
CA ARG A 37 23.15 -28.34 5.48
C ARG A 37 22.41 -27.66 6.64
N ASN A 38 22.40 -28.38 7.77
CA ASN A 38 21.64 -28.13 8.98
C ASN A 38 22.07 -26.86 9.73
N GLU A 39 21.08 -26.36 10.48
CA GLU A 39 21.18 -25.71 11.79
C GLU A 39 21.87 -24.34 11.86
N ASP A 40 21.03 -23.29 11.93
CA ASP A 40 21.17 -22.33 13.02
C ASP A 40 19.79 -21.86 13.50
N LYS A 41 19.67 -21.83 14.83
CA LYS A 41 18.47 -21.55 15.62
C LYS A 41 17.97 -20.13 15.37
N VAL A 42 16.84 -19.97 14.71
CA VAL A 42 16.05 -18.74 14.75
C VAL A 42 14.81 -18.97 15.62
N PHE A 43 14.72 -18.18 16.67
CA PHE A 43 13.73 -18.23 17.73
C PHE A 43 12.29 -18.10 17.19
N LYS A 44 11.48 -19.15 17.43
CA LYS A 44 10.02 -19.08 17.37
C LYS A 44 9.53 -18.23 18.54
N LEU A 45 9.17 -16.97 18.31
CA LEU A 45 8.65 -16.07 19.35
C LEU A 45 7.16 -15.75 19.21
N PHE A 46 6.41 -16.57 18.48
CA PHE A 46 4.95 -16.63 18.53
C PHE A 46 4.46 -18.08 18.38
N SER A 47 4.87 -18.97 19.28
CA SER A 47 4.08 -20.17 19.58
C SER A 47 3.13 -19.84 20.71
N GLY A 48 1.98 -19.24 20.36
CA GLY A 48 0.80 -19.32 21.23
C GLY A 48 0.45 -20.79 21.49
N PRO A 49 -0.36 -21.09 22.52
CA PRO A 49 -0.72 -22.47 22.85
C PRO A 49 -1.23 -23.16 21.58
N SER A 50 -0.69 -24.33 21.29
CA SER A 50 -1.13 -25.17 20.17
C SER A 50 -2.63 -25.38 20.29
N LYS A 51 -3.41 -24.64 19.49
CA LYS A 51 -4.87 -24.78 19.45
C LYS A 51 -5.20 -26.23 19.09
N PRO A 52 -6.24 -26.81 19.70
CA PRO A 52 -6.68 -28.16 19.35
C PRO A 52 -7.00 -28.21 17.84
N LYS A 53 -6.41 -29.21 17.16
CA LYS A 53 -6.73 -29.59 15.79
C LYS A 53 -8.22 -29.95 15.68
N TYR A 54 -8.85 -29.46 14.61
CA TYR A 54 -10.11 -29.93 14.04
C TYR A 54 -11.31 -29.97 15.00
N ASN A 55 -12.18 -28.94 14.94
CA ASN A 55 -13.62 -29.10 15.24
C ASN A 55 -14.51 -27.94 14.72
N GLY A 56 -13.98 -26.91 14.04
CA GLY A 56 -14.78 -25.73 13.65
C GLY A 56 -14.52 -25.12 12.27
N LEU A 57 -13.52 -25.57 11.51
CA LEU A 57 -13.28 -25.08 10.15
C LEU A 57 -14.29 -25.69 9.20
N THR A 58 -15.14 -24.86 8.59
CA THR A 58 -16.12 -25.29 7.59
C THR A 58 -16.09 -24.36 6.38
N LEU A 59 -16.56 -24.86 5.24
CA LEU A 59 -16.66 -24.06 4.02
C LEU A 59 -17.60 -22.87 4.20
N ASP A 60 -18.69 -23.03 4.96
CA ASP A 60 -19.63 -21.95 5.27
C ASP A 60 -18.95 -20.84 6.07
N VAL A 61 -18.12 -21.18 7.07
CA VAL A 61 -17.33 -20.20 7.82
C VAL A 61 -16.38 -19.47 6.87
N LEU A 62 -15.59 -20.21 6.07
CA LEU A 62 -14.64 -19.64 5.12
C LEU A 62 -15.31 -18.67 4.12
N GLN A 63 -16.45 -19.05 3.56
CA GLN A 63 -17.20 -18.20 2.62
C GLN A 63 -17.83 -16.98 3.31
N SER A 64 -18.26 -17.11 4.57
CA SER A 64 -18.84 -16.01 5.34
C SER A 64 -17.83 -14.97 5.83
N LEU A 65 -16.53 -15.31 5.93
CA LEU A 65 -15.48 -14.36 6.31
C LEU A 65 -15.51 -13.14 5.40
N THR A 66 -15.57 -11.94 5.96
CA THR A 66 -15.67 -10.72 5.17
C THR A 66 -14.88 -9.61 5.82
N PRO A 67 -14.17 -8.76 5.05
CA PRO A 67 -13.49 -7.59 5.59
C PRO A 67 -14.48 -6.50 6.01
N PHE A 68 -15.73 -6.60 5.58
CA PHE A 68 -16.76 -5.58 5.82
C PHE A 68 -17.49 -5.82 7.14
N LYS A 69 -17.47 -4.82 8.02
CA LYS A 69 -18.27 -4.77 9.24
C LYS A 69 -19.02 -3.44 9.28
N ASN A 70 -20.35 -3.49 9.36
CA ASN A 70 -21.22 -2.29 9.34
C ASN A 70 -20.95 -1.36 8.14
N GLY A 71 -20.67 -1.92 6.95
CA GLY A 71 -20.37 -1.15 5.73
C GLY A 71 -18.94 -0.59 5.65
N VAL A 72 -18.10 -0.84 6.65
CA VAL A 72 -16.70 -0.39 6.68
C VAL A 72 -15.77 -1.56 6.40
N ASP A 73 -14.81 -1.36 5.50
CA ASP A 73 -13.73 -2.30 5.20
C ASP A 73 -12.62 -2.17 6.26
N LEU A 74 -12.60 -3.08 7.24
CA LEU A 74 -11.67 -3.04 8.37
C LEU A 74 -10.23 -3.24 7.94
N VAL A 75 -10.00 -4.13 6.96
CA VAL A 75 -8.64 -4.43 6.47
C VAL A 75 -8.05 -3.22 5.77
N LYS A 76 -8.87 -2.45 5.05
CA LYS A 76 -8.46 -1.18 4.45
C LYS A 76 -8.06 -0.14 5.50
N GLN A 77 -8.82 -0.02 6.60
CA GLN A 77 -8.48 0.91 7.68
C GLN A 77 -7.15 0.52 8.34
N GLU A 78 -7.00 -0.74 8.73
CA GLU A 78 -5.76 -1.26 9.33
C GLU A 78 -4.56 -1.12 8.38
N SER A 79 -4.76 -1.31 7.07
CA SER A 79 -3.72 -1.09 6.05
C SER A 79 -3.25 0.36 6.01
N ARG A 80 -4.19 1.32 6.11
CA ARG A 80 -3.85 2.76 6.13
C ARG A 80 -3.13 3.14 7.41
N ASP A 81 -3.56 2.61 8.55
CA ASP A 81 -2.91 2.86 9.85
C ASP A 81 -1.50 2.28 9.89
N LEU A 82 -1.31 1.08 9.34
CA LEU A 82 0.01 0.48 9.17
C LEU A 82 0.90 1.34 8.26
N LEU A 83 0.37 1.86 7.14
CA LEU A 83 1.12 2.73 6.23
C LEU A 83 1.54 4.04 6.90
N LEU A 84 0.63 4.64 7.69
CA LEU A 84 0.96 5.83 8.49
C LEU A 84 2.07 5.54 9.50
N ASN A 85 2.08 4.38 10.14
CA ASN A 85 3.17 3.98 11.02
C ASN A 85 4.49 3.78 10.26
N CYS A 86 4.47 3.18 9.07
CA CYS A 86 5.65 3.09 8.20
C CYS A 86 6.20 4.48 7.83
N ILE A 87 5.33 5.45 7.53
CA ILE A 87 5.71 6.84 7.27
C ILE A 87 6.37 7.45 8.51
N LYS A 88 5.76 7.31 9.69
CA LYS A 88 6.28 7.86 10.95
C LYS A 88 7.65 7.30 11.33
N LEU A 89 7.94 6.07 10.94
CA LEU A 89 9.21 5.39 11.19
C LEU A 89 10.25 5.60 10.08
N HIS A 90 9.89 6.29 9.00
CA HIS A 90 10.80 6.51 7.89
C HIS A 90 11.97 7.43 8.33
N PRO A 91 13.25 7.06 8.08
CA PRO A 91 14.40 7.79 8.61
C PRO A 91 14.44 9.29 8.30
N SER A 92 13.88 9.70 7.16
CA SER A 92 13.85 11.12 6.75
C SER A 92 12.90 12.00 7.57
N VAL A 93 11.96 11.43 8.32
CA VAL A 93 10.97 12.19 9.10
C VAL A 93 10.92 11.76 10.56
N HIS A 94 11.40 10.55 10.88
CA HIS A 94 11.22 9.93 12.19
C HIS A 94 11.80 10.77 13.33
N GLU A 95 13.10 11.07 13.28
CA GLU A 95 13.79 11.80 14.36
C GLU A 95 13.25 13.22 14.56
N VAL A 96 12.81 13.86 13.48
CA VAL A 96 12.36 15.27 13.50
C VAL A 96 10.94 15.39 14.03
N PHE A 97 10.03 14.50 13.60
CA PHE A 97 8.59 14.65 13.84
C PHE A 97 7.99 13.59 14.76
N PHE A 98 8.63 12.42 14.88
CA PHE A 98 8.06 11.23 15.54
C PHE A 98 9.05 10.48 16.45
N PRO A 99 9.94 11.13 17.22
CA PRO A 99 10.99 10.43 17.97
C PRO A 99 10.45 9.46 19.04
N GLU A 100 9.20 9.64 19.47
CA GLU A 100 8.54 8.77 20.45
C GLU A 100 7.90 7.51 19.85
N VAL A 101 7.73 7.47 18.52
CA VAL A 101 7.05 6.36 17.83
C VAL A 101 7.98 5.16 17.76
N LYS A 102 7.56 4.03 18.34
CA LYS A 102 8.35 2.80 18.31
C LYS A 102 8.02 1.96 17.08
N LYS A 103 9.00 1.16 16.63
CA LYS A 103 8.82 0.23 15.52
C LYS A 103 7.68 -0.75 15.82
N ASP A 104 6.69 -0.80 14.93
CA ASP A 104 5.64 -1.81 14.97
C ASP A 104 6.20 -3.13 14.44
N LEU A 105 6.05 -4.21 15.22
CA LEU A 105 6.56 -5.54 14.88
C LEU A 105 5.81 -6.18 13.69
N ARG A 106 4.65 -5.63 13.30
CA ARG A 106 3.89 -6.04 12.11
C ARG A 106 4.50 -5.54 10.80
N ILE A 107 5.47 -4.62 10.86
CA ILE A 107 6.10 -4.03 9.68
C ILE A 107 7.28 -4.89 9.24
N THR A 108 7.12 -5.56 8.10
CA THR A 108 8.24 -6.14 7.35
C THR A 108 8.66 -5.21 6.22
N ASP A 109 9.96 -4.91 6.11
CA ASP A 109 10.52 -4.03 5.06
C ASP A 109 10.25 -4.56 3.64
N GLU A 110 9.89 -5.83 3.54
CA GLU A 110 9.59 -6.53 2.30
C GLU A 110 8.35 -6.00 1.57
N ASP A 111 7.37 -5.45 2.30
CA ASP A 111 6.06 -5.02 1.78
C ASP A 111 6.08 -3.63 1.13
N LEU A 112 7.11 -2.84 1.43
CA LEU A 112 7.27 -1.46 0.91
C LEU A 112 8.16 -1.40 -0.35
N ARG A 113 8.69 -2.55 -0.80
CA ARG A 113 9.67 -2.61 -1.89
C ARG A 113 9.07 -2.10 -3.21
N GLY A 114 9.76 -1.16 -3.83
CA GLY A 114 9.40 -0.63 -5.15
C GLY A 114 8.34 0.48 -5.13
N PHE A 115 7.85 0.91 -3.96
CA PHE A 115 7.09 2.15 -3.82
C PHE A 115 8.02 3.27 -3.29
N PRO A 116 7.92 4.51 -3.80
CA PRO A 116 8.73 5.65 -3.34
C PRO A 116 8.26 6.16 -1.96
N ILE A 117 8.39 5.32 -0.93
CA ILE A 117 7.92 5.61 0.44
C ILE A 117 8.59 6.86 1.03
N HIS A 118 9.85 7.11 0.68
CA HIS A 118 10.58 8.31 1.07
C HIS A 118 9.86 9.58 0.58
N SER A 119 9.53 9.65 -0.72
CA SER A 119 8.84 10.80 -1.30
C SER A 119 7.46 10.99 -0.69
N LEU A 120 6.72 9.90 -0.43
CA LEU A 120 5.44 9.97 0.25
C LEU A 120 5.58 10.50 1.68
N ALA A 121 6.53 9.97 2.46
CA ALA A 121 6.74 10.41 3.84
C ALA A 121 7.07 11.91 3.91
N VAL A 122 7.97 12.39 3.04
CA VAL A 122 8.31 13.80 2.96
C VAL A 122 7.11 14.64 2.52
N ALA A 123 6.41 14.23 1.46
CA ALA A 123 5.29 14.99 0.91
C ALA A 123 4.11 15.10 1.89
N VAL A 124 3.72 14.03 2.57
CA VAL A 124 2.60 14.06 3.54
C VAL A 124 2.94 14.95 4.76
N ILE A 125 4.20 14.98 5.20
CA ILE A 125 4.64 15.92 6.24
C ILE A 125 4.65 17.36 5.73
N CYS A 126 5.12 17.61 4.51
CA CYS A 126 5.05 18.93 3.89
C CYS A 126 3.59 19.40 3.74
N GLU A 127 2.67 18.49 3.44
CA GLU A 127 1.23 18.77 3.40
C GLU A 127 0.72 19.19 4.77
N ALA A 128 1.06 18.44 5.82
CA ALA A 128 0.70 18.77 7.20
C ALA A 128 1.24 20.13 7.64
N ILE A 129 2.49 20.48 7.28
CA ILE A 129 3.09 21.79 7.55
C ILE A 129 2.39 22.90 6.73
N SER A 130 2.14 22.68 5.44
CA SER A 130 1.56 23.68 4.54
C SER A 130 0.13 24.09 4.87
N LYS A 131 -0.60 23.18 5.53
CA LYS A 131 -1.96 23.36 6.06
C LYS A 131 -1.96 23.83 7.51
N GLY A 132 -0.82 23.71 8.20
CA GLY A 132 -0.65 24.16 9.57
C GLY A 132 -0.66 25.69 9.65
N ASP A 133 -1.42 26.20 10.61
CA ASP A 133 -1.25 27.58 11.05
C ASP A 133 -0.16 27.58 12.13
N ASP A 134 1.02 28.06 11.76
CA ASP A 134 2.21 28.12 12.60
C ASP A 134 2.73 29.57 12.70
N PRO A 135 3.14 30.02 13.90
CA PRO A 135 3.52 31.41 14.15
C PRO A 135 4.89 31.79 13.54
N TYR A 136 5.66 30.82 13.04
CA TYR A 136 6.99 31.01 12.48
C TYR A 136 6.99 30.91 10.95
N LYS A 137 5.81 30.76 10.34
CA LYS A 137 5.58 30.73 8.89
C LYS A 137 6.35 29.62 8.16
N PHE A 138 6.53 28.44 8.74
CA PHE A 138 7.14 27.31 8.03
C PHE A 138 6.34 26.91 6.78
N TYR A 139 5.02 27.08 6.79
CA TYR A 139 4.17 26.89 5.61
C TYR A 139 4.65 27.71 4.39
N CYS A 140 5.33 28.84 4.59
CA CYS A 140 5.77 29.72 3.51
C CYS A 140 7.00 29.19 2.76
N MET A 141 7.66 28.15 3.25
CA MET A 141 8.79 27.49 2.59
C MET A 141 8.35 26.43 1.57
N ILE A 142 7.07 26.04 1.60
CA ILE A 142 6.51 24.95 0.79
C ILE A 142 5.85 25.52 -0.47
N GLU A 143 6.26 25.05 -1.64
CA GLU A 143 5.61 25.31 -2.92
C GLU A 143 4.38 24.40 -3.06
N LYS A 144 3.19 24.95 -2.78
CA LYS A 144 1.94 24.17 -2.71
C LYS A 144 1.59 23.50 -4.03
N ASN A 145 1.80 24.18 -5.15
CA ASN A 145 1.50 23.62 -6.47
C ASN A 145 2.37 22.39 -6.78
N ASN A 146 3.68 22.47 -6.46
CA ASN A 146 4.59 21.34 -6.64
C ASN A 146 4.23 20.19 -5.70
N LEU A 147 3.87 20.49 -4.45
CA LEU A 147 3.43 19.50 -3.49
C LEU A 147 2.18 18.74 -3.96
N GLU A 148 1.18 19.46 -4.46
CA GLU A 148 -0.04 18.87 -5.02
C GLU A 148 0.26 17.96 -6.22
N ASN A 149 1.17 18.38 -7.10
CA ASN A 149 1.62 17.57 -8.24
C ASN A 149 2.31 16.28 -7.78
N VAL A 150 3.24 16.37 -6.81
CA VAL A 150 3.94 15.21 -6.25
C VAL A 150 2.96 14.23 -5.59
N LEU A 151 2.05 14.72 -4.75
CA LEU A 151 1.06 13.88 -4.09
C LEU A 151 0.12 13.22 -5.11
N THR A 152 -0.34 13.97 -6.12
CA THR A 152 -1.19 13.44 -7.19
C THR A 152 -0.47 12.34 -7.97
N GLU A 153 0.79 12.56 -8.34
CA GLU A 153 1.61 11.54 -9.01
C GLU A 153 1.73 10.28 -8.15
N LEU A 154 2.02 10.41 -6.85
CA LEU A 154 2.14 9.29 -5.92
C LEU A 154 0.84 8.49 -5.79
N TYR A 155 -0.29 9.15 -5.58
CA TYR A 155 -1.58 8.49 -5.36
C TYR A 155 -2.20 7.90 -6.63
N THR A 156 -1.88 8.45 -7.81
CA THR A 156 -2.36 7.92 -9.10
C THR A 156 -1.46 6.83 -9.68
N ASN A 157 -0.26 6.64 -9.11
CA ASN A 157 0.70 5.66 -9.57
C ASN A 157 0.18 4.22 -9.42
N VAL A 158 0.49 3.35 -10.40
CA VAL A 158 0.25 1.90 -10.30
C VAL A 158 0.92 1.29 -9.07
N HIS A 159 2.07 1.84 -8.65
CA HIS A 159 2.77 1.40 -7.44
C HIS A 159 1.95 1.66 -6.15
N TRP A 160 1.09 2.69 -6.10
CA TRP A 160 0.17 2.92 -4.98
C TRP A 160 -0.84 1.77 -4.85
N LYS A 161 -1.45 1.37 -5.98
CA LYS A 161 -2.39 0.23 -6.00
C LYS A 161 -1.72 -1.07 -5.61
N LYS A 162 -0.49 -1.32 -6.09
CA LYS A 162 0.31 -2.50 -5.73
C LYS A 162 0.65 -2.53 -4.24
N LEU A 163 1.09 -1.41 -3.68
CA LEU A 163 1.35 -1.27 -2.25
C LEU A 163 0.09 -1.59 -1.46
N GLY A 164 -1.04 -0.98 -1.86
CA GLY A 164 -2.30 -1.21 -1.18
C GLY A 164 -2.77 -2.65 -1.21
N PHE A 165 -2.69 -3.31 -2.36
CA PHE A 165 -3.01 -4.73 -2.45
C PHE A 165 -2.08 -5.60 -1.60
N SER A 166 -0.77 -5.30 -1.59
CA SER A 166 0.21 -6.03 -0.77
C SER A 166 -0.09 -5.92 0.72
N MET A 167 -0.33 -4.70 1.21
CA MET A 167 -0.66 -4.46 2.62
C MET A 167 -2.00 -5.09 3.01
N TYR A 168 -2.99 -5.00 2.11
CA TYR A 168 -4.29 -5.63 2.31
C TYR A 168 -4.15 -7.14 2.45
N CYS A 169 -3.39 -7.79 1.56
CA CYS A 169 -3.12 -9.23 1.63
C CYS A 169 -2.31 -9.65 2.85
N ALA A 170 -1.38 -8.83 3.32
CA ALA A 170 -0.62 -9.10 4.53
C ALA A 170 -1.51 -9.08 5.79
N LEU A 171 -2.46 -8.16 5.86
CA LEU A 171 -3.30 -7.98 7.06
C LEU A 171 -4.57 -8.84 7.06
N TYR A 172 -5.17 -9.07 5.89
CA TYR A 172 -6.45 -9.76 5.76
C TYR A 172 -6.52 -11.09 6.53
N PRO A 173 -5.53 -12.00 6.45
CA PRO A 173 -5.58 -13.28 7.16
C PRO A 173 -5.78 -13.14 8.66
N SER A 174 -5.19 -12.11 9.25
CA SER A 174 -5.16 -11.87 10.70
C SER A 174 -6.32 -11.02 11.20
N VAL A 175 -6.81 -10.09 10.37
CA VAL A 175 -7.87 -9.11 10.71
C VAL A 175 -9.25 -9.69 10.47
N VAL A 176 -9.45 -10.44 9.39
CA VAL A 176 -10.77 -10.98 9.03
C VAL A 176 -11.07 -12.21 9.86
N ARG A 177 -12.09 -12.10 10.72
CA ARG A 177 -12.48 -13.11 11.70
C ARG A 177 -13.99 -13.29 11.73
N ASP A 178 -14.42 -14.53 11.90
CA ASP A 178 -15.81 -14.83 12.21
C ASP A 178 -16.14 -14.33 13.62
N ALA A 179 -17.25 -13.58 13.74
CA ALA A 179 -17.62 -12.94 14.99
C ALA A 179 -18.04 -13.92 16.09
N ARG A 180 -18.51 -15.13 15.72
CA ARG A 180 -19.04 -16.12 16.67
C ARG A 180 -17.95 -17.07 17.16
N THR A 181 -17.12 -17.55 16.24
CA THR A 181 -16.11 -18.60 16.48
C THR A 181 -14.70 -18.04 16.65
N ASN A 182 -14.47 -16.78 16.29
CA ASN A 182 -13.16 -16.13 16.27
C ASN A 182 -12.13 -16.80 15.34
N ILE A 183 -12.62 -17.64 14.42
CA ILE A 183 -11.82 -18.26 13.36
C ILE A 183 -11.42 -17.18 12.36
N SER A 184 -10.13 -17.13 12.03
CA SER A 184 -9.55 -16.19 11.07
C SER A 184 -9.25 -16.88 9.74
N LEU A 185 -9.08 -16.11 8.67
CA LEU A 185 -8.64 -16.70 7.40
C LEU A 185 -7.25 -17.36 7.54
N GLN A 186 -6.38 -16.84 8.43
CA GLN A 186 -5.09 -17.46 8.72
C GLN A 186 -5.21 -18.94 9.12
N ASP A 187 -6.24 -19.29 9.91
CA ASP A 187 -6.43 -20.68 10.36
C ASP A 187 -6.70 -21.64 9.17
N PHE A 188 -7.21 -21.15 8.04
CA PHE A 188 -7.41 -21.93 6.79
C PHE A 188 -6.15 -21.98 5.91
N ILE A 189 -5.34 -20.93 5.91
CA ILE A 189 -4.08 -20.89 5.15
C ILE A 189 -3.08 -21.88 5.77
N ASP A 190 -3.01 -21.92 7.10
CA ASP A 190 -2.11 -22.80 7.85
C ASP A 190 -2.55 -24.28 7.79
N ASP A 191 -3.84 -24.55 7.57
CA ASP A 191 -4.45 -25.89 7.51
C ASP A 191 -4.76 -26.29 6.05
N ASP A 192 -3.72 -26.34 5.22
CA ASP A 192 -3.78 -26.76 3.81
C ASP A 192 -4.61 -25.83 2.90
N GLY A 193 -4.19 -24.57 2.80
CA GLY A 193 -4.82 -23.54 1.96
C GLY A 193 -5.26 -23.97 0.55
N PRO A 194 -4.43 -24.69 -0.24
CA PRO A 194 -4.83 -25.15 -1.58
C PRO A 194 -6.05 -26.09 -1.58
N GLU A 195 -6.21 -26.95 -0.57
CA GLU A 195 -7.39 -27.83 -0.46
C GLU A 195 -8.66 -27.01 -0.18
N TRP A 196 -8.55 -25.99 0.67
CA TRP A 196 -9.66 -25.05 0.90
C TRP A 196 -10.02 -24.23 -0.34
N ALA A 197 -9.04 -23.86 -1.16
CA ALA A 197 -9.29 -23.21 -2.45
C ALA A 197 -10.08 -24.12 -3.38
N GLU A 198 -9.70 -25.40 -3.51
CA GLU A 198 -10.41 -26.39 -4.32
C GLU A 198 -11.87 -26.54 -3.87
N ARG A 199 -12.11 -26.68 -2.56
CA ARG A 199 -13.47 -26.77 -1.99
C ARG A 199 -14.33 -25.52 -2.29
N ILE A 200 -13.74 -24.32 -2.29
CA ILE A 200 -14.47 -23.10 -2.72
C ILE A 200 -14.88 -23.22 -4.18
N ILE A 201 -13.96 -23.63 -5.04
CA ILE A 201 -14.18 -23.73 -6.49
C ILE A 201 -15.23 -24.78 -6.81
N GLU A 202 -15.16 -25.97 -6.19
CA GLU A 202 -16.17 -27.02 -6.31
C GLU A 202 -17.56 -26.48 -5.96
N ARG A 203 -17.69 -25.78 -4.83
CA ARG A 203 -18.97 -25.18 -4.41
C ARG A 203 -19.50 -24.15 -5.42
N MET A 204 -18.61 -23.37 -6.05
CA MET A 204 -19.01 -22.40 -7.08
C MET A 204 -19.51 -23.07 -8.36
N THR A 205 -19.07 -24.29 -8.65
CA THR A 205 -19.57 -25.08 -9.81
C THR A 205 -20.93 -25.72 -9.56
N GLU A 206 -21.40 -25.77 -8.30
CA GLU A 206 -22.67 -26.40 -7.98
C GLU A 206 -23.85 -25.63 -8.58
N PRO A 207 -24.82 -26.32 -9.22
CA PRO A 207 -26.02 -25.69 -9.75
C PRO A 207 -26.85 -24.98 -8.67
N SER A 208 -26.84 -25.52 -7.44
CA SER A 208 -27.55 -24.95 -6.29
C SER A 208 -27.01 -23.56 -5.90
N TRP A 209 -25.68 -23.40 -5.93
CA TRP A 209 -24.98 -22.16 -5.63
C TRP A 209 -25.27 -21.10 -6.70
N THR A 210 -25.13 -21.48 -7.97
CA THR A 210 -25.42 -20.60 -9.12
C THR A 210 -26.86 -20.13 -9.09
N MET A 211 -27.82 -21.06 -8.92
CA MET A 211 -29.24 -20.72 -8.82
C MET A 211 -29.54 -19.81 -7.64
N GLY A 212 -28.84 -19.96 -6.52
CA GLY A 212 -28.96 -19.07 -5.36
C GLY A 212 -28.64 -17.62 -5.70
N TRP A 213 -27.57 -17.36 -6.45
CA TRP A 213 -27.22 -16.01 -6.90
C TRP A 213 -28.19 -15.47 -7.94
N VAL A 214 -28.53 -16.27 -8.95
CA VAL A 214 -29.51 -15.89 -9.99
C VAL A 214 -30.83 -15.46 -9.36
N GLN A 215 -31.35 -16.25 -8.40
CA GLN A 215 -32.61 -15.92 -7.72
C GLN A 215 -32.52 -14.61 -6.91
N LYS A 216 -31.38 -14.35 -6.24
CA LYS A 216 -31.19 -13.10 -5.49
C LYS A 216 -31.20 -11.89 -6.43
N ILE A 217 -30.54 -11.99 -7.58
CA ILE A 217 -30.45 -10.92 -8.58
C ILE A 217 -31.82 -10.67 -9.23
N VAL A 218 -32.47 -11.72 -9.73
CA VAL A 218 -33.78 -11.61 -10.40
C VAL A 218 -34.87 -11.07 -9.47
N ARG A 219 -34.81 -11.38 -8.17
CA ARG A 219 -35.74 -10.85 -7.16
C ARG A 219 -35.37 -9.44 -6.68
N GLY A 220 -34.29 -8.84 -7.18
CA GLY A 220 -33.82 -7.52 -6.77
C GLY A 220 -33.29 -7.46 -5.33
N HIS A 221 -32.92 -8.59 -4.74
CA HIS A 221 -32.32 -8.62 -3.40
C HIS A 221 -30.83 -8.26 -3.39
N VAL A 222 -30.18 -8.32 -4.55
CA VAL A 222 -28.75 -8.07 -4.74
C VAL A 222 -28.56 -7.32 -6.04
N THR A 223 -27.80 -6.23 -6.02
CA THR A 223 -27.40 -5.49 -7.23
C THR A 223 -26.19 -6.15 -7.92
N GLU A 224 -25.94 -5.82 -9.18
CA GLU A 224 -24.74 -6.30 -9.89
C GLU A 224 -23.44 -5.85 -9.22
N GLU A 225 -23.45 -4.66 -8.61
CA GLU A 225 -22.31 -4.11 -7.85
C GLU A 225 -22.05 -4.94 -6.58
N GLU A 226 -23.10 -5.29 -5.83
CA GLU A 226 -23.00 -6.13 -4.63
C GLU A 226 -22.54 -7.55 -4.97
N TYR A 227 -23.03 -8.10 -6.08
CA TYR A 227 -22.55 -9.38 -6.62
C TYR A 227 -21.05 -9.31 -6.95
N ASN A 228 -20.61 -8.30 -7.71
CA ASN A 228 -19.20 -8.12 -8.06
C ASN A 228 -18.32 -7.93 -6.82
N MET A 229 -18.78 -7.20 -5.81
CA MET A 229 -18.07 -7.04 -4.54
C MET A 229 -17.92 -8.38 -3.79
N ALA A 230 -18.98 -9.20 -3.77
CA ALA A 230 -18.93 -10.54 -3.17
C ALA A 230 -17.97 -11.47 -3.91
N MET A 231 -18.00 -11.46 -5.25
CA MET A 231 -17.09 -12.27 -6.07
C MET A 231 -15.63 -11.84 -5.90
N ASN A 232 -15.35 -10.53 -5.87
CA ASN A 232 -14.01 -10.03 -5.60
C ASN A 232 -13.51 -10.40 -4.21
N THR A 233 -14.39 -10.41 -3.20
CA THR A 233 -14.04 -10.89 -1.86
C THR A 233 -13.65 -12.38 -1.88
N LEU A 234 -14.33 -13.20 -2.68
CA LEU A 234 -13.94 -14.60 -2.89
C LEU A 234 -12.62 -14.73 -3.63
N PHE A 235 -12.39 -13.94 -4.69
CA PHE A 235 -11.12 -13.95 -5.41
C PHE A 235 -9.94 -13.54 -4.53
N VAL A 236 -10.14 -12.59 -3.61
CA VAL A 236 -9.12 -12.19 -2.63
C VAL A 236 -8.78 -13.36 -1.70
N LYS A 237 -9.77 -14.11 -1.21
CA LYS A 237 -9.52 -15.32 -0.40
C LYS A 237 -8.81 -16.40 -1.21
N LEU A 238 -9.29 -16.68 -2.42
CA LEU A 238 -8.65 -17.63 -3.34
C LEU A 238 -7.20 -17.23 -3.59
N HIS A 239 -6.92 -15.94 -3.79
CA HIS A 239 -5.56 -15.45 -3.96
C HIS A 239 -4.66 -15.76 -2.76
N MET A 240 -5.17 -15.68 -1.54
CA MET A 240 -4.39 -16.00 -0.32
C MET A 240 -4.25 -17.51 -0.07
N LEU A 241 -5.24 -18.30 -0.48
CA LEU A 241 -5.26 -19.76 -0.30
C LEU A 241 -4.43 -20.48 -1.38
N ASP A 242 -4.68 -20.14 -2.65
CA ASP A 242 -3.92 -20.58 -3.82
C ASP A 242 -3.97 -19.51 -4.95
N PRO A 243 -2.91 -18.70 -5.09
CA PRO A 243 -2.83 -17.68 -6.14
C PRO A 243 -3.02 -18.22 -7.57
N GLN A 244 -2.67 -19.48 -7.84
CA GLN A 244 -2.73 -20.06 -9.18
C GLN A 244 -4.18 -20.35 -9.62
N SER A 245 -5.08 -20.56 -8.65
CA SER A 245 -6.49 -20.87 -8.90
C SER A 245 -7.34 -19.67 -9.35
N VAL A 246 -6.90 -18.44 -9.11
CA VAL A 246 -7.71 -17.23 -9.32
C VAL A 246 -8.12 -17.05 -10.78
N ILE A 247 -7.16 -17.06 -11.71
CA ILE A 247 -7.42 -16.81 -13.14
C ILE A 247 -8.30 -17.91 -13.75
N PRO A 248 -8.03 -19.22 -13.52
CA PRO A 248 -8.94 -20.28 -13.93
C PRO A 248 -10.37 -20.10 -13.39
N THR A 249 -10.51 -19.76 -12.10
CA THR A 249 -11.82 -19.58 -11.46
C THR A 249 -12.58 -18.39 -12.03
N PHE A 250 -11.87 -17.30 -12.35
CA PHE A 250 -12.45 -16.14 -13.02
C PHE A 250 -13.05 -16.49 -14.38
N HIS A 251 -12.30 -17.22 -15.21
CA HIS A 251 -12.79 -17.67 -16.51
C HIS A 251 -13.97 -18.63 -16.37
N LEU A 252 -13.89 -19.56 -15.42
CA LEU A 252 -14.97 -20.49 -15.10
C LEU A 252 -16.28 -19.75 -14.79
N LEU A 253 -16.25 -18.76 -13.89
CA LEU A 253 -17.42 -17.97 -13.54
C LEU A 253 -18.02 -17.24 -14.74
N ASN A 254 -17.19 -16.60 -15.57
CA ASN A 254 -17.66 -15.88 -16.75
C ASN A 254 -18.17 -16.80 -17.87
N HIS A 255 -17.84 -18.09 -17.84
CA HIS A 255 -18.44 -19.08 -18.74
C HIS A 255 -19.85 -19.51 -18.32
N ILE A 256 -20.25 -19.27 -17.06
CA ILE A 256 -21.59 -19.54 -16.57
C ILE A 256 -22.53 -18.42 -17.02
N ARG A 257 -23.18 -18.63 -18.17
CA ARG A 257 -24.07 -17.63 -18.82
C ARG A 257 -25.22 -17.09 -17.96
N ALA A 258 -25.56 -17.78 -16.87
CA ALA A 258 -26.68 -17.38 -16.00
C ALA A 258 -26.31 -16.26 -15.02
N LEU A 259 -25.02 -16.01 -14.79
CA LEU A 259 -24.54 -14.98 -13.87
C LEU A 259 -24.08 -13.74 -14.64
N PRO A 260 -24.14 -12.54 -14.03
CA PRO A 260 -23.52 -11.35 -14.58
C PRO A 260 -22.01 -11.55 -14.76
N GLU A 261 -21.42 -10.80 -15.71
CA GLU A 261 -19.98 -10.78 -15.88
C GLU A 261 -19.30 -10.25 -14.60
N CYS A 262 -18.27 -10.98 -14.16
CA CYS A 262 -17.44 -10.55 -13.04
C CYS A 262 -16.33 -9.62 -13.53
N ASN A 263 -16.07 -8.55 -12.79
CA ASN A 263 -14.88 -7.72 -12.93
C ASN A 263 -13.83 -8.21 -11.93
N LEU A 264 -12.68 -8.70 -12.42
CA LEU A 264 -11.58 -9.11 -11.55
C LEU A 264 -10.81 -7.89 -11.07
N GLU A 265 -10.99 -7.52 -9.80
CA GLU A 265 -10.46 -6.28 -9.24
C GLU A 265 -9.28 -6.45 -8.27
N LEU A 266 -8.59 -7.60 -8.30
CA LEU A 266 -7.47 -7.87 -7.39
C LEU A 266 -6.37 -6.81 -7.47
N ALA A 267 -5.99 -6.36 -8.66
CA ALA A 267 -4.90 -5.39 -8.85
C ALA A 267 -5.39 -3.99 -9.25
N THR A 268 -6.67 -3.84 -9.57
CA THR A 268 -7.23 -2.59 -10.10
C THR A 268 -7.98 -1.77 -9.05
N ARG A 269 -8.53 -2.44 -8.03
CA ARG A 269 -9.19 -1.82 -6.88
C ARG A 269 -8.21 -1.02 -6.04
N ASP A 270 -8.72 0.06 -5.47
CA ASP A 270 -7.99 0.92 -4.57
C ASP A 270 -8.14 0.47 -3.10
N TYR A 271 -7.29 -0.48 -2.72
CA TYR A 271 -7.29 -1.11 -1.39
C TYR A 271 -6.85 -0.17 -0.27
N LEU A 272 -6.05 0.87 -0.56
CA LEU A 272 -5.77 1.95 0.39
C LEU A 272 -6.81 3.05 0.30
N GLY A 273 -7.53 3.15 -0.82
CA GLY A 273 -8.45 4.25 -1.09
C GLY A 273 -7.71 5.52 -1.47
N GLY A 274 -8.44 6.62 -1.38
CA GLY A 274 -7.92 7.94 -1.73
C GLY A 274 -6.75 8.42 -0.85
N PRO A 275 -6.35 9.68 -1.04
CA PRO A 275 -5.20 10.29 -0.37
C PRO A 275 -5.16 10.02 1.15
N LEU A 276 -3.95 9.94 1.70
CA LEU A 276 -3.78 9.90 3.16
C LEU A 276 -4.21 11.23 3.77
N ASP A 277 -4.84 11.16 4.93
CA ASP A 277 -5.24 12.37 5.64
C ASP A 277 -4.05 12.93 6.43
N ALA A 278 -3.46 14.01 5.91
CA ALA A 278 -2.35 14.70 6.55
C ALA A 278 -2.73 15.33 7.90
N VAL A 279 -4.03 15.51 8.20
CA VAL A 279 -4.51 16.03 9.50
C VAL A 279 -4.05 15.15 10.65
N ALA A 280 -3.95 13.83 10.44
CA ALA A 280 -3.44 12.89 11.43
C ALA A 280 -1.99 13.19 11.87
N LEU A 281 -1.22 13.94 11.07
CA LEU A 281 0.16 14.30 11.34
C LEU A 281 0.34 15.76 11.78
N SER A 282 -0.69 16.61 11.63
CA SER A 282 -0.59 18.05 11.89
C SER A 282 -0.19 18.40 13.31
N ALA A 283 -0.64 17.64 14.31
CA ALA A 283 -0.26 17.87 15.71
C ALA A 283 1.25 17.64 15.95
N HIS A 284 1.80 16.59 15.35
CA HIS A 284 3.22 16.27 15.44
C HIS A 284 4.08 17.30 14.68
N ALA A 285 3.64 17.69 13.48
CA ALA A 285 4.28 18.75 12.70
C ALA A 285 4.31 20.08 13.47
N ARG A 286 3.18 20.48 14.09
CA ARG A 286 3.10 21.69 14.91
C ARG A 286 4.05 21.63 16.10
N THR A 287 4.08 20.49 16.81
CA THR A 287 4.97 20.29 17.97
C THR A 287 6.44 20.44 17.58
N ALA A 288 6.85 19.85 16.45
CA ALA A 288 8.21 19.96 15.93
C ALA A 288 8.57 21.41 15.54
N VAL A 289 7.63 22.14 14.92
CA VAL A 289 7.82 23.55 14.54
C VAL A 289 7.98 24.46 15.76
N THR A 290 7.30 24.16 16.87
CA THR A 290 7.40 24.94 18.12
C THR A 290 8.56 24.52 19.03
N LYS A 291 9.35 23.53 18.64
CA LYS A 291 10.48 23.04 19.45
C LYS A 291 11.56 24.12 19.54
N GLU A 292 11.87 24.55 20.75
CA GLU A 292 12.89 25.55 21.03
C GLU A 292 14.30 24.95 20.95
N THR A 293 15.19 25.66 20.26
CA THR A 293 16.61 25.37 20.23
C THR A 293 17.40 26.61 20.62
N MET A 294 18.17 26.50 21.70
CA MET A 294 19.13 27.51 22.13
C MET A 294 20.48 27.24 21.47
N PRO A 295 21.28 28.27 21.11
CA PRO A 295 22.62 28.08 20.59
C PRO A 295 23.48 27.26 21.57
N SER A 296 23.95 26.08 21.14
CA SER A 296 24.70 25.12 21.97
C SER A 296 26.12 25.56 22.34
N ASN A 297 26.61 26.63 21.72
CA ASN A 297 27.88 27.23 22.08
C ASN A 297 27.64 28.32 23.13
N GLY A 298 28.24 28.15 24.31
CA GLY A 298 28.28 29.10 25.44
C GLY A 298 28.94 30.46 25.12
N THR A 299 28.88 30.93 23.87
CA THR A 299 29.14 32.29 23.44
C THR A 299 27.84 33.10 23.44
N SER A 300 27.08 33.07 24.54
CA SER A 300 26.42 34.29 25.01
C SER A 300 27.45 35.12 25.78
N ARG A 301 28.49 35.55 25.05
CA ARG A 301 29.19 36.79 25.38
C ARG A 301 28.55 37.84 24.49
N MET A 302 27.89 38.81 25.13
CA MET A 302 27.38 40.09 24.59
C MET A 302 25.85 40.25 24.50
N SER A 303 25.15 40.09 25.62
CA SER A 303 24.40 41.16 26.32
C SER A 303 23.59 40.46 27.43
N LEU A 304 23.66 40.95 28.66
CA LEU A 304 23.00 40.32 29.81
C LEU A 304 21.45 40.34 29.69
N ASP A 305 20.91 41.08 28.73
CA ASP A 305 19.49 41.45 28.70
C ASP A 305 18.65 40.71 27.63
N LYS A 306 19.27 40.16 26.58
CA LYS A 306 18.55 39.55 25.43
C LYS A 306 19.16 38.22 25.01
N ILE A 307 18.32 37.19 24.89
CA ILE A 307 18.72 35.88 24.33
C ILE A 307 17.97 35.63 23.03
N GLU A 308 18.70 35.22 22.01
CA GLU A 308 18.12 34.76 20.75
C GLU A 308 17.67 33.30 20.87
N VAL A 309 16.40 33.06 20.58
CA VAL A 309 15.79 31.72 20.57
C VAL A 309 15.36 31.41 19.14
N PHE A 310 15.66 30.19 18.69
CA PHE A 310 15.23 29.69 17.40
C PHE A 310 14.24 28.55 17.59
N TYR A 311 13.23 28.50 16.74
CA TYR A 311 12.19 27.47 16.80
C TYR A 311 12.25 26.57 15.57
N GLY A 312 12.05 25.26 15.76
CA GLY A 312 11.93 24.31 14.67
C GLY A 312 13.15 24.24 13.75
N ILE A 313 14.38 24.36 14.29
CA ILE A 313 15.62 24.29 13.47
C ILE A 313 15.67 22.98 12.68
N ASP A 314 15.36 21.85 13.32
CA ASP A 314 15.32 20.53 12.69
C ASP A 314 14.30 20.47 11.53
N VAL A 315 13.22 21.25 11.62
CA VAL A 315 12.19 21.37 10.58
C VAL A 315 12.69 22.22 9.40
N ASP A 316 13.41 23.31 9.65
CA ASP A 316 14.05 24.13 8.61
C ASP A 316 15.07 23.28 7.83
N GLU A 317 15.92 22.54 8.56
CA GLU A 317 16.89 21.62 7.97
C GLU A 317 16.21 20.53 7.15
N PHE A 318 15.17 19.89 7.68
CA PHE A 318 14.36 18.91 6.94
C PHE A 318 13.80 19.47 5.63
N ILE A 319 13.22 20.68 5.63
CA ILE A 319 12.65 21.27 4.41
C ILE A 319 13.76 21.56 3.39
N MET A 320 14.89 22.11 3.83
CA MET A 320 16.00 22.43 2.95
C MET A 320 16.74 21.23 2.37
N THR A 321 16.68 20.08 3.06
CA THR A 321 17.40 18.87 2.69
C THR A 321 16.46 17.89 1.98
N GLU A 322 15.41 17.43 2.65
CA GLU A 322 14.51 16.39 2.18
C GLU A 322 13.41 16.95 1.27
N ALA A 323 12.69 18.00 1.68
CA ALA A 323 11.63 18.59 0.85
C ALA A 323 12.20 19.22 -0.44
N ARG A 324 13.43 19.74 -0.39
CA ARG A 324 14.18 20.19 -1.57
C ARG A 324 14.45 19.06 -2.57
N LYS A 325 14.87 17.87 -2.11
CA LYS A 325 15.12 16.71 -3.00
C LYS A 325 13.84 16.27 -3.71
N VAL A 326 12.69 16.42 -3.05
CA VAL A 326 11.36 16.11 -3.61
C VAL A 326 10.82 17.26 -4.49
N GLY A 327 11.50 18.41 -4.55
CA GLY A 327 11.13 19.55 -5.41
C GLY A 327 10.04 20.46 -4.83
N VAL A 328 9.80 20.39 -3.52
CA VAL A 328 8.70 21.07 -2.82
C VAL A 328 9.16 22.35 -2.12
N TRP A 329 10.46 22.55 -1.91
CA TRP A 329 10.98 23.79 -1.31
C TRP A 329 11.01 24.95 -2.32
N ASN A 330 10.50 26.13 -1.92
CA ASN A 330 10.42 27.32 -2.77
C ASN A 330 11.59 28.32 -2.61
N GLY A 331 12.61 27.98 -1.84
CA GLY A 331 13.79 28.84 -1.61
C GLY A 331 13.63 29.87 -0.49
N ARG A 332 12.46 29.99 0.13
CA ARG A 332 12.22 30.91 1.26
C ARG A 332 12.68 30.30 2.59
N ARG A 333 12.84 31.16 3.59
CA ARG A 333 13.19 30.83 4.98
C ARG A 333 12.04 31.18 5.93
N PRO A 334 11.90 30.49 7.06
CA PRO A 334 10.86 30.77 8.04
C PRO A 334 11.24 32.01 8.87
N ASP A 335 10.25 32.58 9.57
CA ASP A 335 10.42 33.63 10.58
C ASP A 335 10.50 33.00 11.98
N ASN A 336 11.54 32.18 12.19
CA ASN A 336 11.68 31.33 13.37
C ASN A 336 12.66 31.87 14.43
N LYS A 337 13.20 33.07 14.22
CA LYS A 337 14.08 33.76 15.17
C LYS A 337 13.26 34.69 16.06
N ARG A 338 13.41 34.58 17.38
CA ARG A 338 12.82 35.48 18.37
C ARG A 338 13.88 35.96 19.36
N THR A 339 13.70 37.17 19.88
CA THR A 339 14.52 37.73 20.96
C THR A 339 13.69 37.73 22.23
N SER A 340 14.17 37.07 23.29
CA SER A 340 13.54 37.08 24.61
C SER A 340 14.26 38.07 25.53
N ASP A 341 13.50 39.03 26.06
CA ASP A 341 13.96 40.00 27.06
C ASP A 341 13.81 39.40 28.48
N LEU A 342 14.61 39.86 29.46
CA LEU A 342 14.59 39.37 30.85
C LEU A 342 13.21 39.48 31.55
N GLN A 343 12.36 40.44 31.17
CA GLN A 343 11.06 40.67 31.82
C GLN A 343 10.02 39.58 31.52
N ASP A 344 10.13 38.91 30.38
CA ASP A 344 9.24 37.80 30.01
C ASP A 344 9.52 36.51 30.80
N ARG A 345 10.63 36.48 31.56
CA ARG A 345 11.07 35.30 32.34
C ARG A 345 10.50 35.26 33.76
N CYS A 346 9.91 36.36 34.24
CA CYS A 346 9.39 36.47 35.62
C CYS A 346 7.89 36.12 35.77
N SER A 347 7.21 35.75 34.68
CA SER A 347 5.82 35.24 34.72
C SER A 347 5.74 33.70 34.77
N VAL A 348 6.89 33.03 34.77
CA VAL A 348 7.03 31.58 34.95
C VAL A 348 7.93 31.33 36.17
N MET A 349 7.41 31.62 37.36
CA MET A 349 7.83 30.98 38.61
C MET A 349 6.61 30.46 39.34
#